data_AF-A0A3D1M8E6-F1
#
_entry.id   AF-A0A3D1M8E6-F1
#
_cell.length_a   1.000
_cell.length_b   1.000
_cell.length_c   1.000
_cell.angle_alpha   90.00
_cell.angle_beta   90.00
_cell.angle_gamma   90.00
#
_symmetry.space_group_name_H-M   'P 1'
#
loop_
_entity.id
_entity.type
_entity.pdbx_description
1 polymer ?
#
loop_
_entity_poly.entity_id
_entity_poly.type
_entity_poly.pdbx_seq_one_letter_code
_entity_poly.pdbx_strand_id
1 'polypeptide(L)'
;MLYIQEMHEGMKVAGIYLCKSRTAAVTKNGKNYDNVILMDKTGTIDAKIWEPDSAGIEEFDALEYVDVVGDVTKYNGNLQMSLKRARKAREGEYDPKEYLPTSDKNTEDMYKALLTFVDKVENPYLHKLLEKYFREDAAFAYRFKTASAAKTVHHSFIGGLLQHTLYVTNLCYYFTKYYPILNRDLLLTAAICHDIGKTVEISAFPENDYTDDGQLLGHIMIGAEMIHDTAKEIPGFPKKLESDLKHCILAHHGEYEFGSPKKPALAEALALNLADNADARLEFITELFKANMQKPDSEWFGFNRLLESNFRKTGDLNAL
;
A
#
# COMPACT_ATOMS: atom_id res chain seq x y z
N MET A 1 1.98 20.35 -13.57
CA MET A 1 1.51 19.12 -14.26
C MET A 1 0.00 19.23 -14.38
N LEU A 2 -0.58 18.82 -15.50
CA LEU A 2 -2.04 18.73 -15.68
C LEU A 2 -2.49 17.34 -15.24
N TYR A 3 -3.41 17.24 -14.28
CA TYR A 3 -3.92 15.96 -13.82
C TYR A 3 -5.04 15.42 -14.71
N ILE A 4 -5.18 14.10 -14.75
CA ILE A 4 -6.21 13.38 -15.52
C ILE A 4 -7.62 13.83 -15.13
N GLN A 5 -7.89 14.08 -13.85
CA GLN A 5 -9.20 14.58 -13.41
C GLN A 5 -9.56 15.96 -13.99
N GLU A 6 -8.58 16.74 -14.43
CA GLU A 6 -8.78 18.08 -15.01
C GLU A 6 -9.01 18.02 -16.53
N MET A 7 -8.84 16.86 -17.15
CA MET A 7 -8.98 16.69 -18.60
C MET A 7 -10.43 16.76 -19.04
N HIS A 8 -10.66 17.39 -20.19
CA HIS A 8 -11.96 17.43 -20.86
C HIS A 8 -11.80 17.25 -22.37
N GLU A 9 -12.92 16.96 -23.05
CA GLU A 9 -12.95 16.81 -24.49
C GLU A 9 -12.40 18.06 -25.21
N GLY A 10 -11.60 17.84 -26.25
CA GLY A 10 -10.95 18.89 -27.04
C GLY A 10 -9.66 19.45 -26.45
N MET A 11 -9.25 19.00 -25.25
CA MET A 11 -8.01 19.45 -24.63
C MET A 11 -6.78 18.85 -25.31
N LYS A 12 -5.75 19.67 -25.51
CA LYS A 12 -4.40 19.22 -25.86
C LYS A 12 -3.58 19.06 -24.60
N VAL A 13 -3.01 17.88 -24.44
CA VAL A 13 -2.25 17.52 -23.24
C VAL A 13 -0.79 17.32 -23.62
N ALA A 14 0.09 17.91 -22.82
CA ALA A 14 1.52 17.66 -22.83
C ALA A 14 1.99 17.50 -21.38
N GLY A 15 2.59 16.36 -21.04
CA GLY A 15 2.99 16.07 -19.67
C GLY A 15 3.50 14.65 -19.49
N ILE A 16 4.10 14.40 -18.33
CA ILE A 16 4.53 13.05 -17.93
C ILE A 16 3.36 12.36 -17.25
N TYR A 17 3.19 11.05 -17.50
CA TYR A 17 2.24 10.15 -16.84
C TYR A 17 2.89 8.77 -16.65
N LEU A 18 2.34 7.94 -15.77
CA LEU A 18 2.75 6.54 -15.66
C LEU A 18 2.00 5.70 -16.70
N CYS A 19 2.70 4.91 -17.51
CA CYS A 19 2.09 3.92 -18.39
C CYS A 19 1.63 2.71 -17.57
N LYS A 20 0.37 2.66 -17.14
CA LYS A 20 -0.17 1.51 -16.39
C LYS A 20 -0.16 0.23 -17.22
N SER A 21 -0.50 0.31 -18.49
CA SER A 21 -0.45 -0.82 -19.42
C SER A 21 -0.29 -0.35 -20.85
N ARG A 22 0.36 -1.19 -21.67
CA ARG A 22 0.47 -1.05 -23.13
C ARG A 22 0.20 -2.41 -23.76
N THR A 23 -0.77 -2.48 -24.66
CA THR A 23 -1.11 -3.72 -25.38
C THR A 23 -1.29 -3.46 -26.85
N ALA A 24 -0.54 -4.19 -27.68
CA ALA A 24 -0.68 -4.15 -29.12
C ALA A 24 -2.04 -4.73 -29.53
N ALA A 25 -2.68 -4.07 -30.49
CA ALA A 25 -3.97 -4.44 -31.01
C ALA A 25 -4.05 -4.18 -32.52
N VAL A 26 -5.05 -4.79 -33.16
CA VAL A 26 -5.27 -4.64 -34.60
C VAL A 26 -6.68 -4.10 -34.82
N THR A 27 -6.77 -3.04 -35.61
CA THR A 27 -8.06 -2.47 -36.03
C THR A 27 -8.83 -3.46 -36.90
N LYS A 28 -10.15 -3.25 -37.07
CA LYS A 28 -10.96 -4.07 -37.99
C LYS A 28 -10.42 -4.12 -39.42
N ASN A 29 -9.65 -3.10 -39.82
CA ASN A 29 -9.06 -2.96 -41.16
C ASN A 29 -7.62 -3.50 -41.23
N GLY A 30 -7.14 -4.21 -40.21
CA GLY A 30 -5.81 -4.85 -40.21
C GLY A 30 -4.64 -3.95 -39.85
N LYS A 31 -4.87 -2.67 -39.49
CA LYS A 31 -3.80 -1.77 -39.03
C LYS A 31 -3.47 -2.00 -37.55
N ASN A 32 -2.18 -2.08 -37.22
CA ASN A 32 -1.69 -2.15 -35.85
C ASN A 32 -1.86 -0.81 -35.13
N TYR A 33 -2.18 -0.87 -33.84
CA TYR A 33 -2.23 0.26 -32.92
C TYR A 33 -2.02 -0.24 -31.49
N ASP A 34 -1.59 0.62 -30.58
CA ASP A 34 -1.45 0.26 -29.17
C ASP A 34 -2.59 0.85 -28.34
N ASN A 35 -3.16 0.02 -27.47
CA ASN A 35 -3.93 0.48 -26.33
C ASN A 35 -2.97 0.82 -25.20
N VAL A 36 -3.07 2.03 -24.67
CA VAL A 36 -2.28 2.48 -23.53
C VAL A 36 -3.24 2.91 -22.43
N ILE A 37 -2.94 2.61 -21.18
CA ILE A 37 -3.63 3.23 -20.04
C ILE A 37 -2.61 4.12 -19.34
N LEU A 38 -2.88 5.42 -19.31
CA LEU A 38 -2.07 6.38 -18.57
C LEU A 38 -2.67 6.58 -17.17
N MET A 39 -1.81 6.79 -16.19
CA MET A 39 -2.16 6.98 -14.79
C MET A 39 -1.47 8.20 -14.21
N ASP A 40 -2.19 8.91 -13.36
CA ASP A 40 -1.62 9.75 -12.32
C ASP A 40 -2.32 9.51 -10.97
N LYS A 41 -1.95 10.24 -9.92
CA LYS A 41 -2.56 10.10 -8.58
C LYS A 41 -4.06 10.39 -8.52
N THR A 42 -4.63 11.04 -9.55
CA THR A 42 -6.05 11.42 -9.62
C THR A 42 -6.89 10.41 -10.39
N GLY A 43 -6.27 9.50 -11.15
CA GLY A 43 -6.98 8.44 -11.85
C GLY A 43 -6.25 7.90 -13.07
N THR A 44 -7.03 7.33 -13.99
CA THR A 44 -6.53 6.74 -15.23
C THR A 44 -7.30 7.25 -16.44
N ILE A 45 -6.64 7.34 -17.59
CA ILE A 45 -7.25 7.65 -18.88
C ILE A 45 -6.87 6.61 -19.92
N ASP A 46 -7.85 6.16 -20.71
CA ASP A 46 -7.61 5.35 -21.89
C ASP A 46 -6.88 6.18 -22.95
N ALA A 47 -5.79 5.65 -23.48
CA ALA A 47 -5.00 6.27 -24.53
C ALA A 47 -4.79 5.32 -25.72
N LYS A 48 -4.59 5.89 -26.91
CA LYS A 48 -4.33 5.16 -28.15
C LYS A 48 -3.10 5.71 -28.84
N ILE A 49 -2.20 4.80 -29.25
CA ILE A 49 -1.15 5.10 -30.22
C ILE A 49 -1.58 4.48 -31.55
N TRP A 50 -2.08 5.31 -32.47
CA TRP A 50 -2.60 4.84 -33.74
C TRP A 50 -1.51 4.39 -34.72
N GLU A 51 -0.30 4.94 -34.59
CA GLU A 51 0.86 4.62 -35.43
C GLU A 51 2.08 4.37 -34.51
N PRO A 52 2.21 3.16 -33.93
CA PRO A 52 3.29 2.83 -33.00
C PRO A 52 4.70 3.01 -33.59
N ASP A 53 4.86 2.80 -34.90
CA ASP A 53 6.14 2.92 -35.61
C ASP A 53 6.46 4.36 -36.07
N SER A 54 5.66 5.35 -35.68
CA SER A 54 5.88 6.74 -36.07
C SER A 54 7.07 7.34 -35.30
N ALA A 55 7.83 8.24 -35.94
CA ALA A 55 9.05 8.83 -35.38
C ALA A 55 8.85 9.62 -34.05
N GLY A 56 7.61 9.93 -33.67
CA GLY A 56 7.28 10.58 -32.41
C GLY A 56 7.01 9.63 -31.24
N ILE A 57 6.98 8.32 -31.48
CA ILE A 57 6.67 7.31 -30.48
C ILE A 57 7.94 6.51 -30.21
N GLU A 58 8.51 6.68 -29.03
CA GLU A 58 9.55 5.80 -28.52
C GLU A 58 8.94 4.48 -28.03
N GLU A 59 9.76 3.44 -28.01
CA GLU A 59 9.43 2.18 -27.35
C GLU A 59 9.44 2.39 -25.83
N PHE A 60 8.39 1.92 -25.16
CA PHE A 60 8.24 1.96 -23.70
C PHE A 60 7.26 0.89 -23.25
N ASP A 61 7.46 0.42 -22.03
CA ASP A 61 6.74 -0.67 -21.43
C ASP A 61 5.73 -0.20 -20.39
N ALA A 62 4.91 -1.13 -19.90
CA ALA A 62 4.12 -0.89 -18.71
C ALA A 62 5.05 -0.54 -17.53
N LEU A 63 4.52 0.28 -16.61
CA LEU A 63 5.17 0.78 -15.42
C LEU A 63 6.30 1.80 -15.65
N GLU A 64 6.52 2.24 -16.90
CA GLU A 64 7.44 3.33 -17.20
C GLU A 64 6.75 4.69 -17.17
N TYR A 65 7.49 5.71 -16.74
CA TYR A 65 7.06 7.11 -16.82
C TYR A 65 7.29 7.62 -18.24
N VAL A 66 6.24 8.19 -18.84
CA VAL A 66 6.25 8.61 -20.25
C VAL A 66 5.82 10.06 -20.38
N ASP A 67 6.67 10.87 -21.03
CA ASP A 67 6.32 12.23 -21.47
C ASP A 67 5.55 12.12 -22.79
N VAL A 68 4.27 12.50 -22.74
CA VAL A 68 3.34 12.34 -23.85
C VAL A 68 2.84 13.70 -24.34
N VAL A 69 2.51 13.73 -25.63
CA VAL A 69 1.71 14.80 -26.24
C VAL A 69 0.54 14.15 -26.97
N GLY A 70 -0.67 14.63 -26.74
CA GLY A 70 -1.85 14.08 -27.40
C GLY A 70 -3.11 14.91 -27.24
N ASP A 71 -4.15 14.47 -27.93
CA ASP A 71 -5.45 15.14 -27.98
C ASP A 71 -6.50 14.30 -27.22
N VAL A 72 -7.22 14.92 -26.30
CA VAL A 72 -8.31 14.28 -25.55
C VAL A 72 -9.61 14.38 -26.33
N THR A 73 -10.24 13.24 -26.55
CA THR A 73 -11.50 13.09 -27.28
C THR A 73 -12.49 12.29 -26.45
N LYS A 74 -13.76 12.26 -26.86
CA LYS A 74 -14.77 11.42 -26.22
C LYS A 74 -15.12 10.24 -27.14
N TYR A 75 -14.99 9.02 -26.63
CA TYR A 75 -15.32 7.79 -27.35
C TYR A 75 -16.23 6.91 -26.50
N ASN A 76 -17.40 6.53 -27.04
CA ASN A 76 -18.44 5.77 -26.32
C ASN A 76 -18.80 6.35 -24.93
N GLY A 77 -18.81 7.67 -24.81
CA GLY A 77 -19.16 8.36 -23.56
C GLY A 77 -17.99 8.59 -22.60
N ASN A 78 -16.83 7.96 -22.82
CA ASN A 78 -15.64 8.08 -21.97
C ASN A 78 -14.57 8.97 -22.62
N LEU A 79 -13.74 9.63 -21.83
CA LEU A 79 -12.57 10.35 -22.33
C LEU A 79 -11.52 9.34 -22.83
N GLN A 80 -10.90 9.67 -23.96
CA GLN A 80 -9.81 8.90 -24.54
C GLN A 80 -8.78 9.85 -25.16
N MET A 81 -7.50 9.62 -24.88
CA MET A 81 -6.39 10.42 -25.42
C MET A 81 -5.77 9.74 -26.65
N SER A 82 -5.63 10.46 -27.76
CA SER A 82 -4.84 10.01 -28.90
C SER A 82 -3.41 10.55 -28.79
N LEU A 83 -2.44 9.66 -28.54
CA LEU A 83 -1.04 10.04 -28.38
C LEU A 83 -0.40 10.32 -29.75
N LYS A 84 0.26 11.47 -29.85
CA LYS A 84 1.01 11.94 -31.03
C LYS A 84 2.51 11.85 -30.82
N ARG A 85 2.95 12.03 -29.57
CA ARG A 85 4.33 11.84 -29.15
C ARG A 85 4.33 11.11 -27.82
N ALA A 86 5.27 10.19 -27.62
CA ALA A 86 5.52 9.54 -26.36
C ALA A 86 7.02 9.22 -26.27
N ARG A 87 7.67 9.66 -25.20
CA ARG A 87 9.08 9.35 -24.91
C ARG A 87 9.21 8.85 -23.48
N LYS A 88 10.23 8.04 -23.20
CA LYS A 88 10.53 7.69 -21.80
C LYS A 88 10.96 8.96 -21.06
N ALA A 89 10.36 9.20 -19.90
CA ALA A 89 10.81 10.25 -18.99
C ALA A 89 12.11 9.80 -18.31
N ARG A 90 13.03 10.74 -18.09
CA ARG A 90 14.29 10.44 -17.41
C ARG A 90 14.13 10.58 -15.90
N GLU A 91 14.94 9.86 -15.15
CA GLU A 91 15.02 10.02 -13.70
C GLU A 91 15.28 11.50 -13.34
N GLY A 92 14.52 12.03 -12.38
CA GLY A 92 14.54 13.44 -12.01
C GLY A 92 13.58 14.36 -12.81
N GLU A 93 12.97 13.87 -13.90
CA GLU A 93 11.90 14.61 -14.61
C GLU A 93 10.52 14.46 -13.95
N TYR A 94 10.38 13.51 -13.02
CA TYR A 94 9.13 13.13 -12.41
C TYR A 94 9.28 12.87 -10.90
N ASP A 95 8.21 13.12 -10.14
CA ASP A 95 8.06 12.66 -8.75
C ASP A 95 7.03 11.51 -8.72
N PRO A 96 7.42 10.28 -8.36
CA PRO A 96 6.49 9.13 -8.28
C PRO A 96 5.18 9.41 -7.53
N LYS A 97 5.20 10.32 -6.54
CA LYS A 97 4.01 10.71 -5.76
C LYS A 97 2.93 11.40 -6.59
N GLU A 98 3.30 11.96 -7.74
CA GLU A 98 2.36 12.58 -8.67
C GLU A 98 1.58 11.55 -9.49
N TYR A 99 2.04 10.29 -9.50
CA TYR A 99 1.52 9.27 -10.41
C TYR A 99 0.87 8.08 -9.75
N LEU A 100 1.21 7.85 -8.48
CA LEU A 100 0.78 6.69 -7.73
C LEU A 100 -0.07 7.12 -6.54
N PRO A 101 -1.00 6.28 -6.07
CA PRO A 101 -1.68 6.52 -4.81
C PRO A 101 -0.64 6.68 -3.69
N THR A 102 -0.74 7.74 -2.90
CA THR A 102 0.11 8.00 -1.72
C THR A 102 -0.76 8.22 -0.49
N SER A 103 -0.20 7.95 0.69
CA SER A 103 -0.80 8.43 1.95
C SER A 103 -1.05 9.94 1.90
N ASP A 104 -2.15 10.40 2.49
CA ASP A 104 -2.42 11.82 2.73
C ASP A 104 -1.63 12.37 3.94
N LYS A 105 -0.96 11.49 4.69
CA LYS A 105 -0.11 11.84 5.83
C LYS A 105 1.35 11.92 5.43
N ASN A 106 2.12 12.75 6.14
CA ASN A 106 3.56 12.87 5.92
C ASN A 106 4.31 11.61 6.41
N THR A 107 4.97 10.91 5.49
CA THR A 107 5.71 9.67 5.78
C THR A 107 6.80 9.84 6.83
N GLU A 108 7.54 10.96 6.84
CA GLU A 108 8.60 11.19 7.81
C GLU A 108 8.04 11.46 9.21
N ASP A 109 6.92 12.16 9.31
CA ASP A 109 6.26 12.40 10.59
C ASP A 109 5.62 11.13 11.15
N MET A 110 5.00 10.31 10.30
CA MET A 110 4.53 8.97 10.68
C MET A 110 5.67 8.09 11.16
N TYR A 111 6.81 8.12 10.47
CA TYR A 111 7.96 7.30 10.84
C TYR A 111 8.55 7.74 12.19
N LYS A 112 8.69 9.05 12.41
CA LYS A 112 9.09 9.59 13.73
C LYS A 112 8.11 9.17 14.82
N ALA A 113 6.80 9.22 14.55
CA ALA A 113 5.78 8.78 15.50
C ALA A 113 5.93 7.29 15.84
N LEU A 114 6.17 6.43 14.86
CA LEU A 114 6.43 5.00 15.08
C LEU A 114 7.69 4.78 15.93
N LEU A 115 8.77 5.53 15.66
CA LEU A 115 10.00 5.47 16.44
C LEU A 115 9.80 5.88 17.91
N THR A 116 8.83 6.76 18.21
CA THR A 116 8.49 7.04 19.62
C THR A 116 7.91 5.83 20.36
N PHE A 117 7.30 4.87 19.64
CA PHE A 117 6.88 3.60 20.22
C PHE A 117 8.05 2.63 20.39
N VAL A 118 9.02 2.63 19.46
CA VAL A 118 10.28 1.89 19.62
C VAL A 118 11.00 2.30 20.89
N ASP A 119 11.12 3.62 21.14
CA ASP A 119 11.76 4.19 22.34
C ASP A 119 11.01 3.89 23.65
N LYS A 120 9.74 3.49 23.54
CA LYS A 120 8.85 3.20 24.65
C LYS A 120 8.89 1.74 25.10
N VAL A 121 9.55 0.86 24.35
CA VAL A 121 9.72 -0.56 24.71
C VAL A 121 10.89 -0.67 25.69
N GLU A 122 10.63 -1.18 26.90
CA GLU A 122 11.61 -1.24 27.99
C GLU A 122 12.38 -2.57 28.02
N ASN A 123 11.78 -3.66 27.49
CA ASN A 123 12.45 -4.93 27.36
C ASN A 123 13.67 -4.81 26.43
N PRO A 124 14.91 -5.06 26.93
CA PRO A 124 16.12 -4.75 26.19
C PRO A 124 16.30 -5.59 24.93
N TYR A 125 15.78 -6.83 24.90
CA TYR A 125 15.88 -7.71 23.75
C TYR A 125 14.93 -7.28 22.63
N LEU A 126 13.68 -6.95 22.99
CA LEU A 126 12.69 -6.45 22.04
C LEU A 126 13.09 -5.07 21.50
N HIS A 127 13.53 -4.17 22.37
CA HIS A 127 14.00 -2.85 21.96
C HIS A 127 15.20 -2.97 21.01
N LYS A 128 16.18 -3.83 21.31
CA LYS A 128 17.33 -4.04 20.41
C LYS A 128 16.94 -4.64 19.06
N LEU A 129 15.94 -5.53 19.03
CA LEU A 129 15.38 -6.07 17.79
C LEU A 129 14.76 -4.96 16.93
N LEU A 130 13.97 -4.07 17.55
CA LEU A 130 13.37 -2.94 16.86
C LEU A 130 14.43 -1.95 16.34
N GLU A 131 15.45 -1.64 17.14
CA GLU A 131 16.55 -0.77 16.72
C GLU A 131 17.29 -1.30 15.48
N LYS A 132 17.56 -2.61 15.43
CA LYS A 132 18.20 -3.25 14.27
C LYS A 132 17.46 -2.98 12.96
N TYR A 133 16.13 -3.10 12.96
CA TYR A 133 15.32 -2.86 11.76
C TYR A 133 15.07 -1.36 11.51
N PHE A 134 14.58 -0.63 12.51
CA PHE A 134 14.03 0.71 12.31
C PHE A 134 15.04 1.85 12.49
N ARG A 135 16.28 1.56 12.91
CA ARG A 135 17.34 2.59 13.00
C ARG A 135 18.65 2.19 12.33
N GLU A 136 19.05 0.94 12.47
CA GLU A 136 20.35 0.48 11.98
C GLU A 136 20.30 0.08 10.49
N ASP A 137 19.17 -0.46 10.01
CA ASP A 137 18.98 -0.82 8.60
C ASP A 137 18.24 0.27 7.81
N ALA A 138 19.02 1.19 7.23
CA ALA A 138 18.50 2.27 6.39
C ALA A 138 17.75 1.76 5.14
N ALA A 139 18.13 0.60 4.59
CA ALA A 139 17.51 0.03 3.40
C ALA A 139 16.13 -0.55 3.74
N PHE A 140 16.03 -1.28 4.86
CA PHE A 140 14.73 -1.71 5.39
C PHE A 140 13.84 -0.50 5.73
N ALA A 141 14.37 0.48 6.45
CA ALA A 141 13.62 1.69 6.80
C ALA A 141 13.05 2.39 5.56
N TYR A 142 13.83 2.50 4.48
CA TYR A 142 13.34 3.03 3.21
C TYR A 142 12.21 2.18 2.63
N ARG A 143 12.41 0.86 2.47
CA ARG A 143 11.37 -0.05 1.94
C ARG A 143 10.09 0.02 2.76
N PHE A 144 10.19 -0.02 4.07
CA PHE A 144 9.06 0.03 5.00
C PHE A 144 8.26 1.33 4.87
N LYS A 145 8.94 2.47 4.72
CA LYS A 145 8.32 3.79 4.52
C LYS A 145 7.61 3.93 3.17
N THR A 146 8.00 3.18 2.15
CA THR A 146 7.47 3.34 0.78
C THR A 146 6.56 2.20 0.35
N ALA A 147 6.54 1.07 1.05
CA ALA A 147 5.70 -0.08 0.75
C ALA A 147 4.21 0.19 0.99
N SER A 148 3.37 -0.54 0.28
CA SER A 148 1.94 -0.66 0.56
C SER A 148 1.70 -1.70 1.65
N ALA A 149 0.56 -1.63 2.35
CA ALA A 149 0.16 -2.71 3.25
C ALA A 149 -0.56 -3.85 2.50
N ALA A 150 -0.96 -3.63 1.25
CA ALA A 150 -1.63 -4.63 0.45
C ALA A 150 -1.52 -4.31 -1.04
N LYS A 151 -1.62 -5.37 -1.86
CA LYS A 151 -1.71 -5.22 -3.33
C LYS A 151 -2.92 -4.37 -3.75
N THR A 152 -4.09 -4.61 -3.16
CA THR A 152 -5.36 -4.02 -3.63
C THR A 152 -6.36 -3.62 -2.54
N VAL A 153 -6.24 -4.11 -1.31
CA VAL A 153 -7.28 -3.95 -0.27
C VAL A 153 -6.69 -3.21 0.91
N HIS A 154 -7.17 -1.98 1.19
CA HIS A 154 -6.72 -1.04 2.24
C HIS A 154 -5.23 -0.71 2.23
N HIS A 155 -4.87 0.56 2.40
CA HIS A 155 -3.47 0.99 2.44
C HIS A 155 -2.66 0.54 1.20
N SER A 156 -3.31 0.44 0.03
CA SER A 156 -2.71 -0.02 -1.24
C SER A 156 -1.94 1.10 -1.96
N PHE A 157 -1.28 1.95 -1.19
CA PHE A 157 -0.63 3.18 -1.61
C PHE A 157 0.78 3.31 -1.02
N ILE A 158 1.61 4.20 -1.60
CA ILE A 158 2.96 4.47 -1.08
C ILE A 158 2.86 4.97 0.36
N GLY A 159 3.57 4.28 1.26
CA GLY A 159 3.55 4.54 2.70
C GLY A 159 2.38 3.91 3.45
N GLY A 160 1.58 3.08 2.77
CA GLY A 160 0.47 2.36 3.36
C GLY A 160 0.89 1.41 4.48
N LEU A 161 2.01 0.68 4.30
CA LEU A 161 2.52 -0.23 5.34
C LEU A 161 2.85 0.50 6.64
N LEU A 162 3.53 1.64 6.53
CA LEU A 162 3.87 2.48 7.67
C LEU A 162 2.62 3.04 8.35
N GLN A 163 1.67 3.55 7.57
CA GLN A 163 0.43 4.12 8.12
C GLN A 163 -0.36 3.05 8.88
N HIS A 164 -0.58 1.89 8.26
CA HIS A 164 -1.24 0.73 8.86
C HIS A 164 -0.56 0.31 10.17
N THR A 165 0.76 0.09 10.12
CA THR A 165 1.54 -0.33 11.31
C THR A 165 1.43 0.70 12.43
N LEU A 166 1.50 1.99 12.12
CA LEU A 166 1.35 3.06 13.12
C LEU A 166 -0.05 3.06 13.73
N TYR A 167 -1.11 2.90 12.94
CA TYR A 167 -2.48 2.88 13.44
C TYR A 167 -2.74 1.65 14.32
N VAL A 168 -2.33 0.45 13.88
CA VAL A 168 -2.38 -0.78 14.68
C VAL A 168 -1.59 -0.64 15.98
N THR A 169 -0.40 -0.05 15.94
CA THR A 169 0.43 0.21 17.14
C THR A 169 -0.27 1.16 18.11
N ASN A 170 -0.95 2.21 17.62
CA ASN A 170 -1.72 3.12 18.46
C ASN A 170 -2.90 2.41 19.14
N LEU A 171 -3.66 1.60 18.42
CA LEU A 171 -4.76 0.79 18.97
C LEU A 171 -4.25 -0.19 20.04
N CYS A 172 -3.17 -0.89 19.74
CA CYS A 172 -2.51 -1.78 20.69
C CYS A 172 -2.04 -1.05 21.95
N TYR A 173 -1.40 0.12 21.79
CA TYR A 173 -1.00 0.96 22.91
C TYR A 173 -2.21 1.38 23.76
N TYR A 174 -3.33 1.74 23.13
CA TYR A 174 -4.57 2.07 23.84
C TYR A 174 -5.08 0.87 24.65
N PHE A 175 -5.09 -0.35 24.08
CA PHE A 175 -5.47 -1.56 24.82
C PHE A 175 -4.63 -1.78 26.08
N THR A 176 -3.31 -1.53 26.03
CA THR A 176 -2.44 -1.68 27.21
C THR A 176 -2.79 -0.74 28.37
N LYS A 177 -3.55 0.33 28.14
CA LYS A 177 -4.01 1.25 29.19
C LYS A 177 -5.20 0.72 30.00
N TYR A 178 -5.97 -0.20 29.43
CA TYR A 178 -7.22 -0.70 30.02
C TYR A 178 -7.15 -2.17 30.42
N TYR A 179 -6.25 -2.94 29.81
CA TYR A 179 -6.11 -4.37 30.05
C TYR A 179 -4.73 -4.68 30.64
N PRO A 180 -4.58 -4.67 31.98
CA PRO A 180 -3.31 -4.98 32.66
C PRO A 180 -2.79 -6.40 32.41
N ILE A 181 -3.65 -7.29 31.87
CA ILE A 181 -3.28 -8.65 31.47
C ILE A 181 -2.31 -8.67 30.27
N LEU A 182 -2.20 -7.55 29.52
CA LEU A 182 -1.35 -7.45 28.35
C LEU A 182 0.09 -7.12 28.75
N ASN A 183 1.03 -7.95 28.33
CA ASN A 183 2.44 -7.59 28.27
C ASN A 183 2.63 -6.49 27.22
N ARG A 184 2.71 -5.26 27.71
CA ARG A 184 2.81 -4.06 26.89
C ARG A 184 3.95 -4.12 25.87
N ASP A 185 5.15 -4.51 26.29
CA ASP A 185 6.33 -4.46 25.43
C ASP A 185 6.28 -5.52 24.33
N LEU A 186 5.78 -6.73 24.67
CA LEU A 186 5.53 -7.78 23.69
C LEU A 186 4.49 -7.32 22.67
N LEU A 187 3.36 -6.76 23.12
CA LEU A 187 2.29 -6.31 22.24
C LEU A 187 2.73 -5.16 21.32
N LEU A 188 3.42 -4.14 21.85
CA LEU A 188 3.92 -3.04 21.02
C LEU A 188 4.95 -3.51 20.00
N THR A 189 5.87 -4.40 20.40
CA THR A 189 6.85 -4.97 19.48
C THR A 189 6.17 -5.82 18.40
N ALA A 190 5.19 -6.64 18.79
CA ALA A 190 4.42 -7.42 17.83
C ALA A 190 3.63 -6.53 16.87
N ALA A 191 2.99 -5.45 17.35
CA ALA A 191 2.27 -4.50 16.50
C ALA A 191 3.18 -3.77 15.51
N ILE A 192 4.37 -3.34 15.94
CA ILE A 192 5.35 -2.70 15.04
C ILE A 192 5.87 -3.71 14.00
N CYS A 193 5.97 -5.00 14.37
CA CYS A 193 6.60 -6.01 13.54
C CYS A 193 5.63 -6.93 12.75
N HIS A 194 4.31 -6.86 12.97
CA HIS A 194 3.39 -7.91 12.49
C HIS A 194 3.43 -8.11 10.98
N ASP A 195 3.59 -7.01 10.25
CA ASP A 195 3.56 -6.95 8.79
C ASP A 195 4.93 -6.68 8.15
N ILE A 196 6.04 -6.82 8.89
CA ILE A 196 7.39 -6.51 8.35
C ILE A 196 7.74 -7.35 7.12
N GLY A 197 7.18 -8.55 7.02
CA GLY A 197 7.35 -9.43 5.86
C GLY A 197 6.79 -8.83 4.56
N LYS A 198 5.88 -7.85 4.63
CA LYS A 198 5.36 -7.15 3.45
C LYS A 198 6.44 -6.38 2.68
N THR A 199 7.54 -6.04 3.35
CA THR A 199 8.73 -5.43 2.70
C THR A 199 9.48 -6.37 1.75
N VAL A 200 9.13 -7.66 1.75
CA VAL A 200 9.69 -8.70 0.88
C VAL A 200 8.58 -9.38 0.06
N GLU A 201 7.39 -9.57 0.65
CA GLU A 201 6.23 -10.16 -0.04
C GLU A 201 5.75 -9.31 -1.22
N ILE A 202 5.77 -7.98 -1.09
CA ILE A 202 5.24 -7.06 -2.10
C ILE A 202 6.38 -6.26 -2.73
N SER A 203 6.43 -6.24 -4.06
CA SER A 203 7.42 -5.50 -4.81
C SER A 203 7.22 -3.99 -4.67
N ALA A 204 8.28 -3.23 -4.91
CA ALA A 204 8.22 -1.78 -4.84
C ALA A 204 7.26 -1.22 -5.91
N PHE A 205 6.73 -0.03 -5.62
CA PHE A 205 6.06 0.76 -6.64
C PHE A 205 7.03 1.10 -7.79
N PRO A 206 6.53 1.22 -9.04
CA PRO A 206 5.12 1.22 -9.46
C PRO A 206 4.46 -0.15 -9.63
N GLU A 207 5.20 -1.26 -9.52
CA GLU A 207 4.66 -2.61 -9.77
C GLU A 207 3.65 -3.04 -8.70
N ASN A 208 4.01 -2.92 -7.42
CA ASN A 208 3.15 -3.26 -6.28
C ASN A 208 2.45 -4.62 -6.45
N ASP A 209 3.19 -5.65 -6.87
CA ASP A 209 2.70 -7.02 -7.02
C ASP A 209 3.43 -7.96 -6.05
N TYR A 210 2.89 -9.16 -5.86
CA TYR A 210 3.55 -10.19 -5.07
C TYR A 210 4.84 -10.62 -5.76
N THR A 211 5.91 -10.68 -4.98
CA THR A 211 7.17 -11.31 -5.38
C THR A 211 7.02 -12.83 -5.43
N ASP A 212 8.00 -13.55 -5.99
CA ASP A 212 8.00 -15.02 -5.98
C ASP A 212 7.89 -15.56 -4.54
N ASP A 213 8.66 -15.00 -3.60
CA ASP A 213 8.57 -15.36 -2.18
C ASP A 213 7.23 -14.95 -1.57
N GLY A 214 6.67 -13.82 -1.98
CA GLY A 214 5.33 -13.41 -1.57
C GLY A 214 4.24 -14.40 -2.01
N GLN A 215 4.33 -14.93 -3.22
CA GLN A 215 3.41 -15.95 -3.73
C GLN A 215 3.60 -17.31 -3.05
N LEU A 216 4.84 -17.69 -2.72
CA LEU A 216 5.17 -19.02 -2.18
C LEU A 216 5.05 -19.11 -0.66
N LEU A 217 5.42 -18.05 0.06
CA LEU A 217 5.60 -18.07 1.52
C LEU A 217 4.62 -17.14 2.26
N GLY A 218 4.37 -15.96 1.71
CA GLY A 218 3.56 -14.90 2.33
C GLY A 218 4.25 -14.17 3.50
N HIS A 219 3.82 -12.94 3.78
CA HIS A 219 4.45 -12.03 4.73
C HIS A 219 4.47 -12.55 6.17
N ILE A 220 3.48 -13.35 6.58
CA ILE A 220 3.42 -13.87 7.96
C ILE A 220 4.62 -14.79 8.23
N MET A 221 4.89 -15.71 7.30
CA MET A 221 6.01 -16.64 7.42
C MET A 221 7.34 -15.89 7.28
N ILE A 222 7.45 -15.01 6.27
CA ILE A 222 8.64 -14.19 6.04
C ILE A 222 8.94 -13.31 7.27
N GLY A 223 7.93 -12.66 7.85
CA GLY A 223 8.06 -11.84 9.05
C GLY A 223 8.53 -12.65 10.26
N ALA A 224 8.01 -13.87 10.45
CA ALA A 224 8.47 -14.77 11.50
C ALA A 224 9.93 -15.20 11.31
N GLU A 225 10.37 -15.41 10.07
CA GLU A 225 11.77 -15.72 9.72
C GLU A 225 12.68 -14.51 9.98
N MET A 226 12.29 -13.32 9.54
CA MET A 226 12.97 -12.06 9.83
C MET A 226 13.20 -11.84 11.33
N ILE A 227 12.18 -12.11 12.16
CA ILE A 227 12.32 -12.05 13.62
C ILE A 227 13.30 -13.11 14.14
N HIS A 228 13.23 -14.33 13.63
CA HIS A 228 14.11 -15.42 14.05
C HIS A 228 15.58 -15.12 13.77
N ASP A 229 15.89 -14.64 12.57
CA ASP A 229 17.26 -14.33 12.16
C ASP A 229 17.84 -13.15 12.93
N THR A 230 17.04 -12.11 13.17
CA THR A 230 17.47 -10.99 14.01
C THR A 230 17.67 -11.39 15.47
N ALA A 231 16.80 -12.24 16.02
CA ALA A 231 16.94 -12.73 17.39
C ALA A 231 18.23 -13.54 17.59
N LYS A 232 18.65 -14.34 16.59
CA LYS A 232 19.93 -15.08 16.61
C LYS A 232 21.15 -14.16 16.72
N GLU A 233 21.08 -12.96 16.15
CA GLU A 233 22.17 -11.98 16.20
C GLU A 233 22.27 -11.22 17.54
N ILE A 234 21.25 -11.32 18.40
CA ILE A 234 21.21 -10.63 19.69
C ILE A 234 21.67 -11.59 20.79
N PRO A 235 22.85 -11.39 21.40
CA PRO A 235 23.37 -12.30 22.42
C PRO A 235 22.39 -12.45 23.60
N GLY A 236 22.08 -13.69 23.93
CA GLY A 236 21.22 -14.02 25.08
C GLY A 236 19.72 -13.79 24.84
N PHE A 237 19.26 -13.58 23.60
CA PHE A 237 17.83 -13.41 23.32
C PHE A 237 17.01 -14.59 23.89
N PRO A 238 16.06 -14.34 24.82
CA PRO A 238 15.36 -15.44 25.48
C PRO A 238 14.48 -16.22 24.50
N LYS A 239 14.73 -17.53 24.39
CA LYS A 239 13.97 -18.42 23.49
C LYS A 239 12.44 -18.34 23.67
N LYS A 240 11.97 -18.21 24.92
CA LYS A 240 10.53 -18.05 25.19
C LYS A 240 9.99 -16.76 24.60
N LEU A 241 10.70 -15.65 24.78
CA LEU A 241 10.31 -14.33 24.28
C LEU A 241 10.26 -14.32 22.75
N GLU A 242 11.21 -14.98 22.10
CA GLU A 242 11.22 -15.16 20.65
C GLU A 242 9.98 -15.93 20.18
N SER A 243 9.67 -17.06 20.84
CA SER A 243 8.46 -17.84 20.53
C SER A 243 7.18 -17.04 20.73
N ASP A 244 7.08 -16.26 21.81
CA ASP A 244 5.89 -15.45 22.11
C ASP A 244 5.69 -14.35 21.05
N LEU A 245 6.76 -13.66 20.63
CA LEU A 245 6.71 -12.63 19.59
C LEU A 245 6.33 -13.24 18.23
N LYS A 246 6.99 -14.34 17.82
CA LYS A 246 6.64 -15.05 16.59
C LYS A 246 5.21 -15.57 16.62
N HIS A 247 4.70 -16.02 17.77
CA HIS A 247 3.30 -16.44 17.88
C HIS A 247 2.34 -15.28 17.63
N CYS A 248 2.64 -14.08 18.13
CA CYS A 248 1.81 -12.90 17.83
C CYS A 248 1.78 -12.61 16.33
N ILE A 249 2.92 -12.68 15.65
CA ILE A 249 3.00 -12.52 14.19
C ILE A 249 2.26 -13.66 13.46
N LEU A 250 2.53 -14.91 13.79
CA LEU A 250 1.89 -16.08 13.16
C LEU A 250 0.38 -16.16 13.37
N ALA A 251 -0.18 -15.40 14.31
CA ALA A 251 -1.58 -15.47 14.68
C ALA A 251 -2.36 -14.18 14.42
N HIS A 252 -1.74 -13.11 13.90
CA HIS A 252 -2.37 -11.79 13.85
C HIS A 252 -3.56 -11.72 12.88
N HIS A 253 -3.61 -12.55 11.82
CA HIS A 253 -4.81 -12.67 10.98
C HIS A 253 -5.99 -13.39 11.66
N GLY A 254 -5.77 -14.01 12.83
CA GLY A 254 -6.84 -14.50 13.71
C GLY A 254 -7.42 -15.87 13.36
N GLU A 255 -7.76 -16.07 12.09
CA GLU A 255 -8.47 -17.25 11.60
C GLU A 255 -7.72 -17.96 10.47
N TYR A 256 -7.87 -19.28 10.38
CA TYR A 256 -7.20 -20.08 9.34
C TYR A 256 -7.70 -19.71 7.94
N GLU A 257 -8.99 -19.38 7.84
CA GLU A 257 -9.67 -18.91 6.63
C GLU A 257 -9.12 -17.58 6.12
N PHE A 258 -8.48 -16.78 7.00
CA PHE A 258 -7.80 -15.54 6.65
C PHE A 258 -6.30 -15.74 6.40
N GLY A 259 -5.85 -16.99 6.27
CA GLY A 259 -4.45 -17.33 5.99
C GLY A 259 -3.54 -17.34 7.21
N SER A 260 -4.09 -17.20 8.43
CA SER A 260 -3.30 -17.26 9.66
C SER A 260 -2.76 -18.67 9.91
N PRO A 261 -1.43 -18.90 10.04
CA PRO A 261 -0.88 -20.21 10.39
C PRO A 261 -1.36 -20.78 11.73
N LYS A 262 -1.70 -19.89 12.68
CA LYS A 262 -2.25 -20.23 14.00
C LYS A 262 -3.35 -19.26 14.40
N LYS A 263 -4.19 -19.68 15.35
CA LYS A 263 -5.12 -18.78 16.04
C LYS A 263 -4.43 -18.09 17.22
N PRO A 264 -4.88 -16.88 17.63
CA PRO A 264 -4.39 -16.22 18.82
C PRO A 264 -4.48 -17.13 20.06
N ALA A 265 -3.37 -17.27 20.76
CA ALA A 265 -3.24 -18.10 21.96
C ALA A 265 -2.54 -17.37 23.12
N LEU A 266 -2.24 -16.09 22.88
CA LEU A 266 -1.74 -15.12 23.85
C LEU A 266 -2.71 -13.94 23.85
N ALA A 267 -2.83 -13.24 24.98
CA ALA A 267 -3.70 -12.08 25.07
C ALA A 267 -3.23 -10.96 24.12
N GLU A 268 -1.92 -10.84 23.94
CA GLU A 268 -1.25 -9.91 23.02
C GLU A 268 -1.56 -10.27 21.56
N ALA A 269 -1.50 -11.56 21.21
CA ALA A 269 -1.86 -12.00 19.86
C ALA A 269 -3.33 -11.70 19.52
N LEU A 270 -4.23 -11.86 20.50
CA LEU A 270 -5.65 -11.55 20.32
C LEU A 270 -5.88 -10.03 20.21
N ALA A 271 -5.22 -9.24 21.06
CA ALA A 271 -5.28 -7.80 21.01
C ALA A 271 -4.75 -7.25 19.67
N LEU A 272 -3.64 -7.81 19.18
CA LEU A 272 -3.06 -7.47 17.89
C LEU A 272 -4.03 -7.80 16.75
N ASN A 273 -4.60 -9.00 16.72
CA ASN A 273 -5.59 -9.39 15.71
C ASN A 273 -6.80 -8.44 15.67
N LEU A 274 -7.32 -8.04 16.84
CA LEU A 274 -8.43 -7.10 16.92
C LEU A 274 -8.06 -5.70 16.40
N ALA A 275 -6.84 -5.23 16.71
CA ALA A 275 -6.35 -3.94 16.25
C ALA A 275 -6.12 -3.92 14.73
N ASP A 276 -5.45 -4.95 14.20
CA ASP A 276 -5.21 -5.15 12.78
C ASP A 276 -6.52 -5.19 11.98
N ASN A 277 -7.47 -6.03 12.42
CA ASN A 277 -8.76 -6.14 11.76
C ASN A 277 -9.57 -4.84 11.81
N ALA A 278 -9.52 -4.11 12.93
CA ALA A 278 -10.21 -2.84 13.05
C ALA A 278 -9.66 -1.81 12.05
N ASP A 279 -8.34 -1.69 11.96
CA ASP A 279 -7.68 -0.77 11.05
C ASP A 279 -7.96 -1.10 9.58
N ALA A 280 -7.72 -2.34 9.16
CA ALA A 280 -7.95 -2.81 7.81
C ALA A 280 -9.40 -2.54 7.32
N ARG A 281 -10.40 -2.76 8.20
CA ARG A 281 -11.81 -2.54 7.86
C ARG A 281 -12.19 -1.05 7.83
N LEU A 282 -11.67 -0.25 8.75
CA LEU A 282 -11.97 1.18 8.81
C LEU A 282 -11.27 1.95 7.68
N GLU A 283 -10.03 1.61 7.34
CA GLU A 283 -9.35 2.19 6.18
C GLU A 283 -10.06 1.78 4.88
N PHE A 284 -10.47 0.51 4.74
CA PHE A 284 -11.24 0.07 3.57
C PHE A 284 -12.51 0.92 3.36
N ILE A 285 -13.26 1.20 4.44
CA ILE A 285 -14.44 2.07 4.37
C ILE A 285 -14.03 3.51 4.03
N THR A 286 -12.93 4.00 4.59
CA THR A 286 -12.39 5.34 4.35
C THR A 286 -12.02 5.54 2.88
N GLU A 287 -11.29 4.60 2.29
CA GLU A 287 -10.96 4.59 0.86
C GLU A 287 -12.21 4.51 -0.02
N LEU A 288 -13.16 3.63 0.31
CA LEU A 288 -14.44 3.52 -0.41
C LEU A 288 -15.21 4.85 -0.42
N PHE A 289 -15.23 5.54 0.72
CA PHE A 289 -15.91 6.82 0.87
C PHE A 289 -15.18 7.95 0.15
N LYS A 290 -13.84 8.00 0.23
CA LYS A 290 -12.99 8.94 -0.51
C LYS A 290 -13.15 8.80 -2.03
N ALA A 291 -13.16 7.56 -2.54
CA ALA A 291 -13.36 7.29 -3.97
C ALA A 291 -14.74 7.73 -4.50
N ASN A 292 -15.71 8.02 -3.61
CA ASN A 292 -17.07 8.42 -3.96
C ASN A 292 -17.49 9.67 -3.16
N MET A 293 -16.60 10.64 -2.99
CA MET A 293 -16.90 11.88 -2.26
C MET A 293 -18.11 12.64 -2.84
N GLN A 294 -18.32 12.57 -4.17
CA GLN A 294 -19.43 13.25 -4.86
C GLN A 294 -20.81 12.65 -4.55
N LYS A 295 -20.87 11.44 -3.99
CA LYS A 295 -22.12 10.77 -3.64
C LYS A 295 -22.72 11.40 -2.36
N PRO A 296 -24.01 11.80 -2.37
CA PRO A 296 -24.65 12.42 -1.20
C PRO A 296 -24.59 11.53 0.03
N ASP A 297 -24.46 12.13 1.22
CA ASP A 297 -24.36 11.38 2.47
C ASP A 297 -25.58 10.51 2.78
N SER A 298 -26.74 10.86 2.23
CA SER A 298 -27.99 10.12 2.37
C SER A 298 -28.05 8.82 1.55
N GLU A 299 -27.12 8.61 0.62
CA GLU A 299 -27.14 7.47 -0.30
C GLU A 299 -26.32 6.26 0.17
N TRP A 300 -26.86 5.08 -0.11
CA TRP A 300 -26.21 3.81 0.19
C TRP A 300 -25.15 3.44 -0.85
N PHE A 301 -24.08 2.82 -0.38
CA PHE A 301 -22.99 2.30 -1.19
C PHE A 301 -23.23 0.88 -1.74
N GLY A 302 -24.37 0.28 -1.36
CA GLY A 302 -24.69 -1.11 -1.67
C GLY A 302 -23.95 -2.10 -0.76
N PHE A 303 -24.13 -3.37 -1.05
CA PHE A 303 -23.60 -4.46 -0.23
C PHE A 303 -22.11 -4.68 -0.51
N ASN A 304 -21.30 -4.53 0.52
CA ASN A 304 -19.88 -4.86 0.47
C ASN A 304 -19.66 -6.29 0.95
N ARG A 305 -19.02 -7.13 0.13
CA ARG A 305 -18.78 -8.54 0.45
C ARG A 305 -17.75 -8.76 1.55
N LEU A 306 -16.71 -7.92 1.62
CA LEU A 306 -15.64 -8.05 2.61
C LEU A 306 -16.15 -7.80 4.03
N LEU A 307 -17.09 -6.86 4.16
CA LEU A 307 -17.67 -6.45 5.44
C LEU A 307 -19.08 -6.97 5.67
N GLU A 308 -19.60 -7.77 4.73
CA GLU A 308 -20.92 -8.40 4.75
C GLU A 308 -22.08 -7.45 5.13
N SER A 309 -22.02 -6.19 4.67
CA SER A 309 -22.99 -5.17 5.06
C SER A 309 -23.15 -4.06 4.01
N ASN A 310 -24.23 -3.30 4.14
CA ASN A 310 -24.46 -2.07 3.37
C ASN A 310 -23.95 -0.86 4.16
N PHE A 311 -23.30 0.08 3.48
CA PHE A 311 -22.73 1.28 4.10
C PHE A 311 -23.36 2.57 3.59
N ARG A 312 -23.38 3.57 4.46
CA ARG A 312 -23.77 4.94 4.17
C ARG A 312 -22.93 5.89 5.04
N LYS A 313 -22.65 7.09 4.54
CA LYS A 313 -21.92 8.12 5.29
C LYS A 313 -22.77 8.70 6.42
N THR A 314 -22.11 9.08 7.51
CA THR A 314 -22.74 9.81 8.63
C THR A 314 -21.95 11.05 9.07
N GLY A 315 -20.68 11.17 8.67
CA GLY A 315 -19.80 12.28 9.04
C GLY A 315 -19.18 12.96 7.83
N ASP A 316 -18.62 14.14 8.05
CA ASP A 316 -17.89 14.91 7.03
C ASP A 316 -16.50 14.33 6.83
N LEU A 317 -16.23 13.81 5.64
CA LEU A 317 -14.93 13.24 5.27
C LEU A 317 -13.85 14.31 5.08
N ASN A 318 -14.23 15.59 4.97
CA ASN A 318 -13.29 16.71 4.87
C ASN A 318 -12.72 17.13 6.23
N ALA A 319 -13.14 16.50 7.33
CA ALA A 319 -12.66 16.79 8.68
C ALA A 319 -11.48 15.88 9.14
N LEU A 320 -10.97 15.00 8.26
CA LEU A 320 -9.86 14.05 8.50
C LEU A 320 -8.50 14.53 7.97
#